data_AF-A0A9W6L7H4-F1
#
_entry.id   AF-A0A9W6L7H4-F1
#
_cell.length_a   1.000
_cell.length_b   1.000
_cell.length_c   1.000
_cell.angle_alpha   90.00
_cell.angle_beta   90.00
_cell.angle_gamma   90.00
#
_symmetry.space_group_name_H-M   'P 1'
#
loop_
_entity.id
_entity.type
_entity.pdbx_description
1 polymer ?
#
loop_
_entity_poly.entity_id
_entity_poly.type
_entity_poly.pdbx_seq_one_letter_code
_entity_poly.pdbx_strand_id
1 'polypeptide(L)'
;MEVAAEPVQVLPARLTRYPILDTHSLDEAREAVTRVYLDHDLTAPDDRLEMTLNATSDRLFTLGYLTYKSAAKLVMPPTEDCYHVNLTTAGRTEANRTDGGRATTTARTSGIVLLPDQENTVRWPPTRSS
;
A
#
# COMPACT_ATOMS: atom_id res chain seq x y z
N MET A 1 17.20 -16.92 -31.39
CA MET A 1 16.29 -15.77 -31.52
C MET A 1 16.12 -15.23 -30.12
N GLU A 2 16.90 -14.21 -29.79
CA GLU A 2 16.95 -13.59 -28.46
C GLU A 2 15.86 -12.53 -28.41
N VAL A 3 14.88 -12.71 -27.53
CA VAL A 3 13.80 -11.73 -27.35
C VAL A 3 14.39 -10.63 -26.48
N ALA A 4 14.64 -9.47 -27.06
CA ALA A 4 15.08 -8.30 -26.30
C ALA A 4 14.01 -7.96 -25.26
N ALA A 5 14.34 -8.05 -23.98
CA ALA A 5 13.46 -7.59 -22.92
C ALA A 5 13.30 -6.08 -23.05
N GLU A 6 12.06 -5.61 -23.21
CA GLU A 6 11.79 -4.17 -23.21
C GLU A 6 12.19 -3.56 -21.87
N PRO A 7 12.77 -2.35 -21.85
CA PRO A 7 13.16 -1.70 -20.61
C PRO A 7 11.93 -1.48 -19.72
N VAL A 8 12.01 -1.96 -18.48
CA VAL A 8 10.99 -1.68 -17.45
C VAL A 8 10.97 -0.16 -17.24
N GLN A 9 9.91 0.50 -17.74
CA GLN A 9 9.70 1.92 -17.48
C GLN A 9 9.45 2.11 -15.98
N VAL A 10 10.42 2.71 -15.29
CA VAL A 10 10.24 3.13 -13.90
C VAL A 10 9.35 4.36 -13.91
N LEU A 11 8.07 4.17 -13.63
CA LEU A 11 7.14 5.29 -13.46
C LEU A 11 7.59 6.11 -12.24
N PRO A 12 7.63 7.45 -12.34
CA PRO A 12 7.95 8.28 -11.19
C PRO A 12 6.92 8.04 -10.08
N ALA A 13 7.37 8.15 -8.83
CA ALA A 13 6.50 8.12 -7.67
C ALA A 13 5.32 9.08 -7.89
N ARG A 14 4.11 8.68 -7.52
CA ARG A 14 2.94 9.56 -7.62
C ARG A 14 2.97 10.56 -6.46
N LEU A 15 2.29 11.69 -6.64
CA LEU A 15 2.17 12.73 -5.61
C LEU A 15 3.52 13.30 -5.12
N THR A 16 4.55 13.36 -5.97
CA THR A 16 5.91 13.84 -5.62
C THR A 16 5.98 15.26 -5.05
N ARG A 17 4.93 16.06 -5.20
CA ARG A 17 4.83 17.40 -4.58
C ARG A 17 4.44 17.37 -3.10
N TYR A 18 4.03 16.20 -2.58
CA TYR A 18 3.54 16.02 -1.22
C TYR A 18 4.29 14.87 -0.51
N PRO A 19 5.63 14.96 -0.39
CA PRO A 19 6.40 13.91 0.26
C PRO A 19 6.12 13.86 1.77
N ILE A 20 5.94 12.66 2.31
CA ILE A 20 5.86 12.44 3.76
C ILE A 20 7.07 11.66 4.26
N LEU A 21 7.40 10.53 3.62
CA LEU A 21 8.51 9.68 4.03
C LEU A 21 9.07 8.85 2.86
N ASP A 22 10.39 8.70 2.83
CA ASP A 22 11.10 7.67 2.08
C ASP A 22 12.07 6.99 3.06
N THR A 23 11.91 5.69 3.30
CA THR A 23 12.62 4.98 4.37
C THR A 23 12.95 3.54 3.99
N HIS A 24 13.93 2.98 4.70
CA HIS A 24 14.23 1.55 4.74
C HIS A 24 13.94 0.92 6.11
N SER A 25 13.39 1.67 7.06
CA SER A 25 13.10 1.26 8.43
C SER A 25 11.62 0.93 8.61
N LEU A 26 11.31 -0.26 9.12
CA LEU A 26 9.94 -0.66 9.42
C LEU A 26 9.30 0.22 10.49
N ASP A 27 10.07 0.66 11.49
CA ASP A 27 9.55 1.47 12.59
C ASP A 27 9.21 2.90 12.14
N GLU A 28 10.06 3.51 11.32
CA GLU A 28 9.74 4.82 10.70
C GLU A 28 8.51 4.72 9.79
N ALA A 29 8.40 3.61 9.05
CA ALA A 29 7.26 3.34 8.20
C ALA A 29 5.95 3.24 9.01
N ARG A 30 5.93 2.49 10.12
CA ARG A 30 4.78 2.40 11.05
C ARG A 30 4.37 3.77 11.54
N GLU A 31 5.32 4.54 12.05
CA GLU A 31 5.04 5.87 12.61
C GLU A 31 4.43 6.81 11.55
N ALA A 32 4.99 6.81 10.33
CA ALA A 32 4.48 7.67 9.26
C ALA A 32 3.09 7.25 8.77
N VAL A 33 2.83 5.95 8.64
CA VAL A 33 1.50 5.48 8.22
C VAL A 33 0.47 5.77 9.33
N THR A 34 0.82 5.69 10.62
CA THR A 34 -0.12 5.98 11.75
C THR A 34 -0.46 7.46 11.78
N ARG A 35 0.50 8.31 11.40
CA ARG A 35 0.28 9.74 11.37
C ARG A 35 -0.60 10.19 10.20
N VAL A 36 -0.53 9.49 9.06
CA VAL A 36 -1.26 9.87 7.83
C VAL A 36 -2.62 9.18 7.75
N TYR A 37 -2.73 7.96 8.24
CA TYR A 37 -3.92 7.13 8.20
C TYR A 37 -4.39 6.79 9.62
N LEU A 38 -5.47 6.01 9.72
CA LEU A 38 -5.99 5.52 10.99
C LEU A 38 -5.04 4.50 11.64
N ASP A 39 -5.38 4.09 12.86
CA ASP A 39 -4.69 3.00 13.55
C ASP A 39 -4.54 1.78 12.63
N HIS A 40 -3.33 1.25 12.58
CA HIS A 40 -2.98 0.13 11.72
C HIS A 40 -1.75 -0.58 12.29
N ASP A 41 -1.65 -1.88 11.99
CA ASP A 41 -0.48 -2.70 12.31
C ASP A 41 0.24 -3.06 11.01
N LEU A 42 1.36 -2.38 10.75
CA LEU A 42 2.25 -2.65 9.64
C LEU A 42 3.37 -3.61 10.08
N THR A 43 3.50 -4.72 9.38
CA THR A 43 4.53 -5.74 9.63
C THR A 43 5.23 -6.12 8.33
N ALA A 44 6.50 -6.48 8.44
CA ALA A 44 7.32 -7.03 7.36
C ALA A 44 8.05 -8.30 7.87
N PRO A 45 8.59 -9.16 6.98
CA PRO A 45 9.32 -10.35 7.40
C PRO A 45 10.60 -10.07 8.21
N ASP A 46 11.19 -8.89 8.01
CA ASP A 46 12.35 -8.38 8.73
C ASP A 46 12.13 -6.91 9.10
N ASP A 47 13.07 -6.31 9.83
CA ASP A 47 12.98 -4.90 10.24
C ASP A 47 13.31 -3.90 9.10
N ARG A 48 13.51 -4.39 7.87
CA ARG A 48 13.87 -3.58 6.70
C ARG A 48 12.70 -3.49 5.72
N LEU A 49 12.13 -2.30 5.62
CA LEU A 49 11.02 -2.02 4.71
C LEU A 49 11.35 -0.84 3.83
N GLU A 50 11.61 -1.09 2.54
CA GLU A 50 11.77 -0.01 1.56
C GLU A 50 10.39 0.54 1.19
N MET A 51 10.06 1.69 1.78
CA MET A 51 8.77 2.34 1.69
C MET A 51 8.88 3.78 1.24
N THR A 52 8.01 4.18 0.32
CA THR A 52 7.76 5.59 0.01
C THR A 52 6.30 5.91 0.30
N LEU A 53 6.06 6.99 1.05
CA LEU A 53 4.74 7.55 1.33
C LEU A 53 4.71 9.02 0.91
N ASN A 54 3.88 9.34 -0.06
CA ASN A 54 3.52 10.70 -0.42
C ASN A 54 2.02 10.87 -0.18
N ALA A 55 1.59 11.92 0.53
CA ALA A 55 0.18 12.09 0.83
C ALA A 55 -0.20 13.56 0.97
N THR A 56 -1.44 13.84 0.61
CA THR A 56 -2.10 15.11 0.91
C THR A 56 -3.47 14.81 1.51
N SER A 57 -3.91 15.67 2.40
CA SER A 57 -5.22 15.56 3.03
C SER A 57 -6.00 16.84 2.82
N ASP A 58 -7.30 16.70 2.62
CA ASP A 58 -8.29 17.77 2.68
C ASP A 58 -9.37 17.34 3.69
N ARG A 59 -10.37 18.19 3.91
CA ARG A 59 -11.43 17.98 4.90
C ARG A 59 -12.25 16.71 4.66
N LEU A 60 -12.37 16.25 3.41
CA LEU A 60 -13.25 15.13 3.04
C LEU A 60 -12.51 13.84 2.68
N PHE A 61 -11.21 13.90 2.38
CA PHE A 61 -10.43 12.71 2.04
C PHE A 61 -8.93 12.93 2.24
N THR A 62 -8.23 11.84 2.52
CA THR A 62 -6.78 11.73 2.40
C THR A 62 -6.46 10.95 1.14
N LEU A 63 -5.58 11.49 0.29
CA LEU A 63 -5.04 10.80 -0.86
C LEU A 63 -3.56 10.54 -0.62
N GLY A 64 -3.19 9.26 -0.59
CA GLY A 64 -1.80 8.85 -0.47
C GLY A 64 -1.36 7.90 -1.57
N TYR A 65 -0.08 7.98 -1.88
CA TYR A 65 0.66 7.06 -2.71
C TYR A 65 1.67 6.36 -1.82
N LEU A 66 1.52 5.04 -1.72
CA LEU A 66 2.29 4.18 -0.85
C LEU A 66 2.90 3.05 -1.67
N THR A 67 4.21 2.87 -1.57
CA THR A 67 4.92 1.76 -2.21
C THR A 67 5.68 0.96 -1.17
N TYR A 68 5.64 -0.36 -1.31
CA TYR A 68 6.52 -1.28 -0.60
C TYR A 68 7.33 -2.05 -1.64
N LYS A 69 8.66 -1.97 -1.58
CA LYS A 69 9.53 -2.77 -2.48
C LYS A 69 9.95 -4.11 -1.87
N SER A 70 9.60 -4.36 -0.62
CA SER A 70 9.65 -5.66 0.05
C SER A 70 8.26 -6.16 0.42
N ALA A 71 8.17 -7.39 0.93
CA ALA A 71 6.90 -7.93 1.39
C ALA A 71 6.41 -7.16 2.62
N ALA A 72 5.12 -6.82 2.63
CA ALA A 72 4.49 -6.12 3.75
C ALA A 72 3.09 -6.66 4.02
N LYS A 73 2.67 -6.56 5.28
CA LYS A 73 1.30 -6.85 5.72
C LYS A 73 0.81 -5.67 6.55
N LEU A 74 -0.37 -5.17 6.19
CA LEU A 74 -1.10 -4.15 6.91
C LEU A 74 -2.37 -4.78 7.48
N VAL A 75 -2.59 -4.65 8.78
CA VAL A 75 -3.89 -4.91 9.41
C VAL A 75 -4.51 -3.57 9.76
N MET A 76 -5.72 -3.33 9.27
CA MET A 76 -6.51 -2.16 9.57
C MET A 76 -7.75 -2.60 10.34
N PRO A 77 -7.91 -2.18 11.61
CA PRO A 77 -9.18 -2.27 12.32
C PRO A 77 -10.31 -1.60 11.54
N PRO A 78 -11.58 -1.88 11.90
CA PRO A 78 -12.72 -1.10 11.42
C PRO A 78 -12.45 0.40 11.62
N THR A 79 -12.56 1.16 10.54
CA THR A 79 -12.39 2.62 10.57
C THR A 79 -13.62 3.32 11.13
N GLU A 80 -14.77 2.63 11.18
CA GLU A 80 -16.09 3.06 11.62
C GLU A 80 -16.75 4.17 10.78
N ASP A 81 -15.99 5.16 10.31
CA ASP A 81 -16.51 6.41 9.74
C ASP A 81 -16.10 6.68 8.29
N CYS A 82 -15.13 5.94 7.73
CA CYS A 82 -14.60 6.22 6.41
C CYS A 82 -14.26 4.97 5.59
N TYR A 83 -14.46 5.03 4.28
CA TYR A 83 -13.98 3.99 3.37
C TYR A 83 -12.50 4.19 3.07
N HIS A 84 -11.74 3.10 3.06
CA HIS A 84 -10.38 3.11 2.51
C HIS A 84 -10.39 2.44 1.13
N VAL A 85 -9.97 3.16 0.10
CA VAL A 85 -9.94 2.65 -1.27
C VAL A 85 -8.49 2.52 -1.74
N ASN A 86 -8.08 1.29 -2.05
CA ASN A 86 -6.75 0.99 -2.56
C ASN A 86 -6.79 0.74 -4.06
N LEU A 87 -6.06 1.55 -4.82
CA LEU A 87 -5.86 1.37 -6.25
C LEU A 87 -4.47 0.79 -6.50
N THR A 88 -4.39 -0.42 -7.05
CA THR A 88 -3.10 -1.05 -7.35
C THR A 88 -2.50 -0.41 -8.60
N THR A 89 -1.42 0.35 -8.42
CA THR A 89 -0.73 1.06 -9.51
C THR A 89 0.46 0.27 -10.07
N ALA A 90 1.08 -0.58 -9.24
CA ALA A 90 2.17 -1.49 -9.60
C ALA A 90 2.06 -2.79 -8.78
N GLY A 91 2.59 -3.90 -9.31
CA GLY A 91 2.53 -5.21 -8.66
C GLY A 91 1.11 -5.74 -8.46
N ARG A 92 0.89 -6.38 -7.31
CA ARG A 92 -0.41 -6.88 -6.87
C ARG A 92 -0.60 -6.68 -5.37
N THR A 93 -1.85 -6.68 -4.92
CA THR A 93 -2.18 -6.76 -3.48
C THR A 93 -3.19 -7.88 -3.24
N GLU A 94 -3.10 -8.49 -2.06
CA GLU A 94 -4.00 -9.52 -1.58
C GLU A 94 -4.68 -9.02 -0.32
N ALA A 95 -6.01 -9.01 -0.29
CA ALA A 95 -6.78 -8.47 0.82
C ALA A 95 -7.78 -9.49 1.35
N ASN A 96 -7.89 -9.56 2.67
CA ASN A 96 -8.86 -10.39 3.40
C ASN A 96 -9.64 -9.51 4.38
N ARG A 97 -10.91 -9.86 4.60
CA ARG A 97 -11.84 -9.14 5.48
C ARG A 97 -12.44 -10.09 6.51
N THR A 98 -12.82 -9.57 7.68
CA THR A 98 -13.37 -10.36 8.79
C THR A 98 -14.65 -11.14 8.47
N ASP A 99 -15.46 -10.64 7.54
CA ASP A 99 -16.67 -11.33 7.04
C ASP A 99 -16.36 -12.45 6.01
N GLY A 100 -15.08 -12.76 5.78
CA GLY A 100 -14.63 -13.77 4.84
C GLY A 100 -14.41 -13.27 3.41
N GLY A 101 -14.65 -11.98 3.14
CA GLY A 101 -14.33 -11.36 1.86
C GLY A 101 -12.84 -11.48 1.51
N ARG A 102 -12.53 -11.86 0.27
CA ARG A 102 -11.16 -11.96 -0.24
C ARG A 102 -11.05 -11.39 -1.63
N ALA A 103 -9.97 -10.68 -1.91
CA ALA A 103 -9.70 -10.16 -3.24
C ALA A 103 -8.20 -10.06 -3.52
N THR A 104 -7.85 -10.22 -4.80
CA THR A 104 -6.52 -9.94 -5.32
C THR A 104 -6.66 -8.86 -6.39
N THR A 105 -5.89 -7.80 -6.27
CA THR A 105 -5.89 -6.69 -7.23
C THR A 105 -4.56 -6.60 -7.94
N THR A 106 -4.60 -6.22 -9.22
CA THR A 106 -3.41 -6.17 -10.09
C THR A 106 -3.26 -4.78 -10.68
N ALA A 107 -2.00 -4.37 -10.85
CA ALA A 107 -1.61 -3.08 -11.41
C ALA A 107 -2.42 -2.72 -12.66
N ARG A 108 -3.02 -1.52 -12.67
CA ARG A 108 -3.76 -0.95 -13.80
C ARG A 108 -5.04 -1.69 -14.21
N THR A 109 -5.48 -2.68 -13.44
CA THR A 109 -6.68 -3.48 -13.74
C THR A 109 -7.74 -3.35 -12.66
N SER A 110 -7.33 -3.32 -11.39
CA SER A 110 -8.29 -3.33 -10.29
C SER A 110 -7.77 -2.62 -9.03
N GLY A 111 -8.73 -2.25 -8.20
CA GLY A 111 -8.53 -1.79 -6.83
C GLY A 111 -9.52 -2.49 -5.91
N ILE A 112 -9.47 -2.14 -4.63
CA ILE A 112 -10.34 -2.69 -3.60
C ILE A 112 -10.89 -1.58 -2.72
N VAL A 113 -12.15 -1.75 -2.31
CA VAL A 113 -12.78 -0.95 -1.25
C VAL A 113 -12.73 -1.75 0.04
N LEU A 114 -12.09 -1.19 1.05
CA LEU A 114 -12.06 -1.70 2.42
C LEU A 114 -13.23 -1.05 3.18
N LEU A 115 -14.10 -1.87 3.76
CA LEU A 115 -15.33 -1.38 4.39
C LEU A 115 -15.06 -0.82 5.79
N PRO A 116 -15.83 0.19 6.23
CA PRO A 116 -15.57 0.85 7.52
C PRO A 116 -15.86 -0.02 8.74
N ASP A 117 -16.79 -0.96 8.62
CA ASP A 117 -17.29 -1.82 9.69
C ASP A 117 -16.52 -3.14 9.83
N GLN A 118 -15.42 -3.30 9.08
CA GLN A 118 -14.69 -4.55 9.00
C GLN A 118 -13.21 -4.34 9.26
N GLU A 119 -12.57 -5.30 9.93
CA GLU A 119 -11.11 -5.37 9.92
C GLU A 119 -10.66 -5.88 8.55
N ASN A 120 -9.67 -5.22 7.98
CA ASN A 120 -9.11 -5.54 6.69
C ASN A 120 -7.62 -5.86 6.85
N THR A 121 -7.19 -7.01 6.34
CA THR A 121 -5.78 -7.34 6.20
C THR A 121 -5.36 -7.23 4.74
N VAL A 122 -4.41 -6.37 4.42
CA VAL A 122 -3.82 -6.23 3.09
C VAL A 122 -2.38 -6.73 3.10
N ARG A 123 -1.99 -7.47 2.07
CA ARG A 123 -0.63 -7.98 1.87
C ARG A 123 -0.10 -7.54 0.52
N TRP A 124 1.15 -7.10 0.54
CA TRP A 124 1.96 -6.85 -0.64
C TRP A 124 2.99 -7.98 -0.72
N PRO A 125 2.89 -8.89 -1.68
CA PRO A 125 3.96 -9.83 -1.96
C PRO A 125 5.19 -9.06 -2.47
N PRO A 126 6.40 -9.61 -2.29
CA PRO A 126 7.60 -8.97 -2.80
C PRO A 126 7.49 -8.80 -4.32
N THR A 127 7.90 -7.64 -4.82
CA THR A 127 8.03 -7.43 -6.27
C THR A 127 9.14 -8.37 -6.74
N ARG A 128 8.80 -9.42 -7.50
CA ARG A 128 9.84 -10.24 -8.12
C ARG A 128 10.59 -9.36 -9.12
N SER A 129 11.90 -9.18 -8.93
CA SER A 129 12.79 -8.83 -10.02
C SER A 129 12.78 -10.00 -11.00
N SER A 130 12.07 -9.85 -12.11
CA SER A 130 12.32 -10.66 -13.31
C SER A 130 13.58 -10.17 -14.00
#